data_AF-A0A2W2EZU6-F1
#
_entry.id   AF-A0A2W2EZU6-F1
#
_cell.length_a   1.000
_cell.length_b   1.000
_cell.length_c   1.000
_cell.angle_alpha   90.00
_cell.angle_beta   90.00
_cell.angle_gamma   90.00
#
_symmetry.space_group_name_H-M   'P 1'
#
loop_
_entity.id
_entity.type
_entity.pdbx_description
1 polymer ?
#
loop_
_entity_poly.entity_id
_entity_poly.type
_entity_poly.pdbx_seq_one_letter_code
_entity_poly.pdbx_strand_id
1 'polypeptide(L)' 'MYALGPDAQAAISVAIGSYYAFAGDEYAQYGISIAYTEPERITAIADFERIGCDELIFMGNDPDPAQVDLLAEVVGL' A
#
# COMPACT_ATOMS: atom_id res chain seq x y z
N MET A 1 -1.27 -3.33 -0.95
CA MET A 1 -1.56 -2.03 -1.58
C MET A 1 -0.76 -0.98 -0.85
N TYR A 2 -0.05 -0.12 -1.58
CA TYR A 2 0.76 0.93 -1.00
C TYR A 2 0.86 2.15 -1.92
N ALA A 3 1.10 3.29 -1.30
CA ALA A 3 1.63 4.50 -1.92
C ALA A 3 2.41 5.24 -0.83
N LEU A 4 3.48 5.94 -1.15
CA LEU A 4 4.33 6.65 -0.19
C LEU A 4 4.54 8.09 -0.63
N GLY A 5 4.95 8.92 0.32
CA GLY A 5 5.14 10.36 0.11
C GLY A 5 3.92 11.21 0.47
N PRO A 6 3.99 12.53 0.22
CA PRO A 6 3.01 13.49 0.71
C PRO A 6 1.57 13.23 0.27
N ASP A 7 1.38 12.65 -0.93
CA ASP A 7 0.08 12.44 -1.55
C ASP A 7 -0.44 10.99 -1.43
N ALA A 8 0.25 10.13 -0.66
CA ALA A 8 -0.03 8.70 -0.55
C ALA A 8 -1.51 8.39 -0.24
N GLN A 9 -2.10 9.10 0.72
CA GLN A 9 -3.50 8.94 1.11
C GLN A 9 -4.48 9.29 -0.02
N ALA A 10 -4.18 10.35 -0.77
CA ALA A 10 -5.00 10.75 -1.92
C ALA A 10 -4.89 9.72 -3.05
N ALA A 11 -3.67 9.25 -3.36
CA ALA A 11 -3.43 8.23 -4.37
C ALA A 11 -4.18 6.92 -4.06
N ILE A 12 -4.07 6.42 -2.82
CA ILE A 12 -4.82 5.25 -2.34
C ILE A 12 -6.32 5.48 -2.47
N SER A 13 -6.84 6.62 -2.02
CA SER A 13 -8.27 6.91 -2.05
C SER A 13 -8.84 6.89 -3.46
N VAL A 14 -8.11 7.46 -4.43
CA VAL A 14 -8.51 7.46 -5.85
C VAL A 14 -8.45 6.06 -6.43
N ALA A 15 -7.34 5.34 -6.24
CA ALA A 15 -7.11 4.04 -6.84
C ALA A 15 -8.07 2.97 -6.28
N ILE A 16 -8.13 2.83 -4.95
CA ILE A 16 -8.95 1.83 -4.27
C ILE A 16 -10.44 2.20 -4.34
N GLY A 17 -10.77 3.47 -4.10
CA GLY A 17 -12.15 3.95 -4.12
C GLY A 17 -12.84 3.66 -5.45
N SER A 18 -12.17 3.96 -6.56
CA SER A 18 -12.70 3.70 -7.90
C SER A 18 -12.75 2.21 -8.22
N TYR A 19 -11.71 1.44 -7.85
CA TYR A 19 -11.61 0.01 -8.16
C TYR A 19 -12.66 -0.83 -7.42
N TYR A 20 -12.96 -0.47 -6.16
CA TYR A 20 -13.91 -1.21 -5.31
C TYR A 20 -15.29 -0.56 -5.21
N ALA A 21 -15.59 0.49 -5.97
CA ALA A 21 -16.90 1.16 -5.95
C ALA A 21 -18.08 0.19 -6.17
N PHE A 22 -17.87 -0.88 -6.94
CA PHE A 22 -18.90 -1.91 -7.19
C PHE A 22 -19.27 -2.72 -5.94
N ALA A 23 -18.37 -2.81 -4.95
CA ALA A 23 -18.53 -3.59 -3.72
C ALA A 23 -19.18 -2.77 -2.59
N GLY A 24 -19.46 -1.49 -2.84
CA GLY A 24 -20.04 -0.56 -1.87
C GLY A 24 -19.00 0.23 -1.07
N ASP A 25 -19.45 1.37 -0.54
CA ASP A 25 -18.58 2.36 0.10
C ASP A 25 -17.82 1.78 1.30
N GLU A 26 -18.46 0.94 2.12
CA GLU A 26 -17.82 0.33 3.28
C GLU A 26 -16.60 -0.52 2.89
N TYR A 27 -16.73 -1.30 1.81
CA TYR A 27 -15.64 -2.15 1.33
C TYR A 27 -14.48 -1.32 0.74
N ALA A 28 -14.80 -0.27 0.00
CA ALA A 28 -13.81 0.66 -0.52
C ALA A 28 -13.05 1.38 0.62
N GLN A 29 -13.77 1.88 1.64
CA GLN A 29 -13.17 2.52 2.81
C GLN A 29 -12.31 1.55 3.62
N TYR A 30 -12.74 0.29 3.77
CA TYR A 30 -11.93 -0.73 4.41
C TYR A 30 -10.60 -0.92 3.68
N GLY A 31 -10.63 -1.09 2.34
CA GLY A 31 -9.43 -1.22 1.52
C GLY A 31 -8.47 -0.02 1.65
N ILE A 32 -9.01 1.20 1.69
CA ILE A 32 -8.23 2.44 1.91
C ILE A 32 -7.58 2.41 3.30
N SER A 33 -8.32 2.01 4.33
CA SER A 33 -7.87 2.05 5.72
C SER A 33 -6.72 1.10 6.05
N ILE A 34 -6.59 0.00 5.30
CA ILE A 34 -5.54 -1.01 5.51
C ILE A 34 -4.35 -0.87 4.56
N ALA A 35 -4.37 0.12 3.66
CA ALA A 35 -3.27 0.36 2.75
C ALA A 35 -2.06 0.97 3.47
N TYR A 36 -0.86 0.61 3.03
CA TYR A 36 0.37 1.18 3.59
C TYR A 36 0.64 2.55 2.96
N THR A 37 0.43 3.62 3.73
CA THR A 37 0.67 5.01 3.29
C THR A 37 1.79 5.73 4.05
N GLU A 38 2.31 5.09 5.09
CA GLU A 38 3.35 5.64 5.97
C GLU A 38 4.52 4.65 5.97
N PRO A 39 5.77 5.11 5.78
CA PRO A 39 6.97 4.29 5.84
C PRO A 39 7.04 3.38 7.08
N GLU A 40 6.76 3.95 8.24
CA GLU A 40 6.88 3.28 9.55
C GLU A 40 5.81 2.19 9.76
N ARG A 41 4.77 2.17 8.92
CA ARG A 41 3.69 1.20 8.97
C ARG A 41 3.95 -0.05 8.14
N ILE A 42 5.02 -0.09 7.34
CA ILE A 42 5.39 -1.27 6.55
C ILE A 42 6.05 -2.33 7.46
N THR A 43 5.33 -2.75 8.50
CA THR A 43 5.72 -3.89 9.37
C THR A 43 5.44 -5.23 8.71
N ALA A 44 4.71 -5.21 7.59
CA ALA A 44 4.25 -6.37 6.84
C ALA A 44 5.37 -7.39 6.58
N ILE A 45 6.58 -6.91 6.27
CA ILE A 45 7.72 -7.78 5.93
C ILE A 45 8.02 -8.71 7.11
N ALA A 46 8.27 -8.14 8.29
CA ALA A 46 8.56 -8.92 9.49
C ALA A 46 7.37 -9.79 9.93
N ASP A 47 6.14 -9.27 9.78
CA ASP A 47 4.91 -9.98 10.15
C ASP A 47 4.68 -11.23 9.27
N PHE A 48 4.88 -11.10 7.95
CA PHE A 48 4.72 -12.18 6.99
C PHE A 48 5.91 -13.17 7.01
N GLU A 49 7.14 -12.68 7.18
CA GLU A 49 8.32 -13.54 7.36
C GLU A 49 8.15 -14.47 8.57
N ARG A 50 7.66 -13.94 9.70
CA ARG A 50 7.44 -14.71 10.93
C ARG A 50 6.48 -15.89 10.75
N ILE A 51 5.57 -15.83 9.78
CA ILE A 51 4.62 -16.92 9.50
C ILE A 51 5.08 -17.85 8.36
N GLY A 52 6.32 -17.68 7.88
CA GLY A 52 6.92 -18.51 6.84
C GLY A 52 6.52 -18.11 5.42
N CYS A 53 6.20 -16.84 5.19
CA CYS A 53 5.95 -16.33 3.84
C CYS A 53 7.28 -16.10 3.11
N ASP A 54 7.54 -16.83 2.03
CA ASP A 54 8.78 -16.71 1.25
C ASP A 54 8.79 -15.50 0.31
N GLU A 55 7.62 -15.00 -0.09
CA GLU A 55 7.49 -13.89 -1.04
C GLU A 55 6.31 -12.97 -0.67
N LEU A 56 6.58 -11.67 -0.62
CA LEU A 56 5.57 -10.63 -0.39
C LEU A 56 5.55 -9.65 -1.57
N ILE A 57 4.38 -9.44 -2.16
CA ILE A 57 4.19 -8.52 -3.27
C ILE A 57 3.55 -7.23 -2.78
N PHE A 58 4.27 -6.11 -2.92
CA PHE A 58 3.73 -4.78 -2.71
C PHE A 58 3.08 -4.26 -4.00
N MET A 59 1.75 -4.35 -4.07
CA MET A 59 0.99 -3.73 -5.16
C MET A 59 0.97 -2.21 -4.98
N GLY A 60 1.60 -1.48 -5.90
CA GLY A 60 1.58 -0.02 -5.95
C GLY A 60 0.25 0.53 -6.45
N ASN A 61 -0.16 1.67 -5.91
CA ASN A 61 -1.45 2.30 -6.18
C ASN A 61 -1.33 3.78 -6.58
N ASP A 62 -0.10 4.28 -6.71
CA ASP A 62 0.22 5.55 -7.33
C ASP A 62 1.02 5.25 -8.63
N PRO A 63 0.64 5.83 -9.79
CA PRO A 63 1.30 5.57 -11.06
C PRO A 63 2.71 6.17 -11.18
N ASP A 64 3.17 6.98 -10.22
CA ASP A 64 4.53 7.54 -10.22
C ASP A 64 5.58 6.43 -10.04
N PRO A 65 6.52 6.23 -11.00
CA PRO A 65 7.58 5.24 -10.85
C PRO A 65 8.49 5.48 -9.63
N ALA A 66 8.59 6.70 -9.11
CA ALA A 66 9.37 7.01 -7.90
C ALA A 66 8.85 6.27 -6.65
N GLN A 67 7.63 5.73 -6.69
CA GLN A 67 7.10 4.85 -5.64
C GLN A 67 7.93 3.60 -5.39
N VAL A 68 8.65 3.12 -6.42
CA VAL A 68 9.57 1.99 -6.27
C VAL A 68 10.81 2.41 -5.49
N ASP A 69 11.35 3.59 -5.77
CA ASP A 69 12.51 4.13 -5.06
C ASP A 69 12.16 4.41 -3.58
N LEU A 70 10.99 5.00 -3.33
CA LEU A 70 10.49 5.22 -1.97
C LEU A 70 10.31 3.89 -1.22
N LEU A 71 9.77 2.86 -1.87
CA LEU A 71 9.64 1.55 -1.23
C LEU A 71 11.02 0.93 -0.95
N ALA A 72 11.96 1.03 -1.88
CA ALA A 72 13.33 0.55 -1.71
C ALA A 72 14.01 1.19 -0.49
N GLU A 73 13.89 2.51 -0.33
CA GLU A 73 14.42 3.24 0.84
C GLU A 73 13.82 2.70 2.15
N VAL A 74 12.50 2.47 2.19
CA VAL A 74 11.82 1.96 3.39
C VAL A 74 12.28 0.56 3.77
N VAL A 75 12.52 -0.30 2.78
CA VAL A 75 12.91 -1.71 3.02
C VAL A 75 14.43 -1.91 3.09
N GLY A 76 15.22 -0.85 2.91
CA GLY A 76 16.67 -0.85 3.02
C GLY A 76 17.41 -1.45 1.80
N LEU A 77 16.89 -1.22 0.59
CA LEU A 77 17.50 -1.63 -0.69
C LEU A 77 18.16 -0.47 -1.43
#